data_AF-A0AAV9SCX3-F1
#
_entry.id   AF-A0AAV9SCX3-F1
#
_cell.length_a   1.000
_cell.length_b   1.000
_cell.length_c   1.000
_cell.angle_alpha   90.00
_cell.angle_beta   90.00
_cell.angle_gamma   90.00
#
_symmetry.space_group_name_H-M   'P 1'
#
loop_
_entity.id
_entity.type
_entity.pdbx_description
1 polymer ?
#
loop_
_entity_poly.entity_id
_entity_poly.type
_entity_poly.pdbx_seq_one_letter_code
_entity_poly.pdbx_strand_id
1 'polypeptide(L)'
;MRLRTDLGTENGTMEAIQCTLRHAHTDYYAGSSSHSYGSSTGNQRIESWWSFVRRGRSQFLMDLFGDLRGSGNFNGSHEHQCLLRFCFTSVLQKDLDECKDLWNKHRIRPS
;
A
#
# COMPACT_ATOMS: atom_id res chain seq x y z
N MET A 1 -15.75 -20.70 15.18
CA MET A 1 -14.47 -19.93 15.12
C MET A 1 -14.72 -18.65 14.36
N ARG A 2 -14.18 -17.52 14.83
CA ARG A 2 -14.28 -16.23 14.14
C ARG A 2 -12.93 -15.87 13.52
N LEU A 3 -12.89 -15.72 12.20
CA LEU A 3 -11.71 -15.23 11.49
C LEU A 3 -11.60 -13.72 11.71
N ARG A 4 -10.40 -13.23 12.04
CA ARG A 4 -10.13 -11.80 12.15
C ARG A 4 -9.04 -11.43 11.15
N THR A 5 -9.34 -10.47 10.28
CA THR A 5 -8.37 -9.92 9.32
C THR A 5 -8.33 -8.40 9.44
N ASP A 6 -7.33 -7.77 8.86
CA ASP A 6 -7.38 -6.32 8.66
C ASP A 6 -8.21 -5.94 7.43
N LEU A 7 -8.32 -4.64 7.17
CA LEU A 7 -9.08 -4.06 6.06
C LEU A 7 -8.30 -4.04 4.72
N GLY A 8 -7.22 -4.83 4.61
CA GLY A 8 -6.53 -5.03 3.35
C GLY A 8 -7.49 -5.54 2.27
N THR A 9 -7.34 -5.04 1.05
CA THR A 9 -8.24 -5.37 -0.07
C THR A 9 -8.26 -6.87 -0.39
N GLU A 10 -7.15 -7.57 -0.16
CA GLU A 10 -7.03 -9.02 -0.30
C GLU A 10 -7.87 -9.80 0.72
N ASN A 11 -8.18 -9.20 1.87
CA ASN A 11 -8.90 -9.86 2.96
C ASN A 11 -10.42 -9.93 2.73
N GLY A 12 -10.96 -9.13 1.80
CA GLY A 12 -12.38 -9.22 1.43
C GLY A 12 -12.75 -10.58 0.84
N THR A 13 -11.84 -11.23 0.11
CA THR A 13 -12.06 -12.60 -0.39
C THR A 13 -12.09 -13.60 0.75
N MET A 14 -11.23 -13.45 1.77
CA MET A 14 -11.24 -14.33 2.94
C MET A 14 -12.52 -14.18 3.79
N GLU A 15 -13.03 -12.95 3.94
CA GLU A 15 -14.35 -12.70 4.54
C GLU A 15 -15.43 -13.49 3.81
N ALA A 16 -15.54 -13.30 2.49
CA ALA A 16 -16.57 -13.93 1.68
C ALA A 16 -16.53 -15.46 1.77
N ILE A 17 -15.33 -16.05 1.67
CA ILE A 17 -15.12 -17.50 1.81
C ILE A 17 -15.57 -17.97 3.19
N GLN A 18 -15.11 -17.32 4.26
CA GLN A 18 -15.41 -17.74 5.63
C GLN A 18 -16.92 -17.67 5.95
N CYS A 19 -17.56 -16.57 5.56
CA CYS A 19 -19.00 -16.36 5.75
C CYS A 19 -19.84 -17.36 4.96
N THR A 20 -19.42 -17.69 3.73
CA THR A 20 -20.12 -18.65 2.86
C THR A 20 -20.03 -20.07 3.42
N LEU A 21 -18.81 -20.52 3.74
CA LEU A 21 -18.58 -21.86 4.27
C LEU A 21 -19.31 -22.10 5.60
N ARG A 22 -19.54 -21.04 6.38
CA ARG A 22 -20.19 -21.11 7.69
C ARG A 22 -21.65 -20.69 7.68
N HIS A 23 -22.26 -20.48 6.51
CA HIS A 23 -23.63 -19.97 6.41
C HIS A 23 -24.67 -20.88 7.08
N ALA A 24 -24.52 -22.20 6.96
CA ALA A 24 -25.47 -23.18 7.51
C ALA A 24 -25.14 -23.66 8.93
N HIS A 25 -24.11 -23.12 9.57
CA HIS A 25 -23.74 -23.49 10.93
C HIS A 25 -24.74 -22.89 11.93
N THR A 26 -24.88 -23.51 13.10
CA THR A 26 -25.83 -23.09 14.15
C THR A 26 -25.16 -22.45 15.36
N ASP A 27 -23.83 -22.30 15.36
CA ASP A 27 -23.09 -21.68 16.45
C ASP A 27 -23.09 -20.14 16.36
N TYR A 28 -22.74 -19.48 17.46
CA TYR A 28 -22.73 -18.02 17.59
C TYR A 28 -21.93 -17.29 16.49
N TYR A 29 -20.91 -17.95 15.92
CA TYR A 29 -20.08 -17.39 14.84
C TYR A 29 -20.47 -17.93 13.46
N ALA A 30 -21.75 -18.21 13.20
CA ALA A 30 -22.23 -18.65 11.90
C ALA A 30 -22.45 -17.47 10.92
N GLY A 31 -22.43 -17.76 9.62
CA GLY A 31 -22.68 -16.79 8.55
C GLY A 31 -21.79 -15.54 8.66
N SER A 32 -22.41 -14.36 8.60
CA SER A 32 -21.72 -13.06 8.71
C SER A 32 -20.99 -12.84 10.03
N SER A 33 -21.38 -13.54 11.10
CA SER A 33 -20.70 -13.45 12.41
C SER A 33 -19.40 -14.26 12.45
N SER A 34 -19.08 -15.01 11.41
CA SER A 34 -17.88 -15.84 11.30
C SER A 34 -16.60 -15.07 10.98
N HIS A 35 -16.72 -13.80 10.59
CA HIS A 35 -15.60 -12.91 10.30
C HIS A 35 -15.68 -11.61 11.13
N SER A 36 -14.54 -10.93 11.26
CA SER A 36 -14.47 -9.55 11.73
C SER A 36 -13.24 -8.84 11.20
N TYR A 37 -13.41 -7.55 10.94
CA TYR A 37 -12.29 -6.66 10.70
C TYR A 37 -11.64 -6.20 12.00
N GLY A 38 -10.33 -5.98 11.92
CA GLY A 38 -9.49 -5.53 13.02
C GLY A 38 -8.40 -4.58 12.57
N SER A 39 -7.81 -3.87 13.53
CA SER A 39 -6.59 -3.12 13.29
C SER A 39 -5.44 -4.08 12.94
N SER A 40 -4.72 -3.78 11.86
CA SER A 40 -3.49 -4.51 11.50
C SER A 40 -2.34 -4.02 12.39
N THR A 41 -2.31 -4.45 13.64
CA THR A 41 -1.29 -3.99 14.61
C THR A 41 0.13 -4.36 14.17
N GLY A 42 0.30 -5.49 13.49
CA GLY A 42 1.58 -5.92 12.90
C GLY A 42 2.01 -5.06 11.70
N ASN A 43 1.06 -4.52 10.93
CA ASN A 43 1.35 -3.77 9.70
C ASN A 43 1.50 -2.26 9.94
N GLN A 44 1.17 -1.73 11.12
CA GLN A 44 1.19 -0.28 11.39
C GLN A 44 2.52 0.40 11.07
N ARG A 45 3.65 -0.25 11.37
CA ARG A 45 4.98 0.34 11.17
C ARG A 45 5.29 0.51 9.68
N ILE A 46 5.00 -0.51 8.87
CA ILE A 46 5.28 -0.45 7.44
C ILE A 46 4.28 0.44 6.71
N GLU A 47 3.00 0.45 7.11
CA GLU A 47 2.00 1.40 6.59
C GLU A 47 2.35 2.85 6.93
N SER A 48 2.83 3.09 8.15
CA SER A 48 3.33 4.41 8.54
C SER A 48 4.53 4.84 7.69
N TRP A 49 5.44 3.91 7.39
CA TRP A 49 6.57 4.17 6.50
C TRP A 49 6.13 4.46 5.06
N TRP A 50 5.21 3.66 4.50
CA TRP A 50 4.64 3.91 3.17
C TRP A 50 3.94 5.26 3.09
N SER A 51 3.19 5.63 4.13
CA SER A 51 2.56 6.95 4.21
C SER A 51 3.60 8.07 4.26
N PHE A 52 4.68 7.90 5.01
CA PHE A 52 5.78 8.86 5.08
C PHE A 52 6.45 9.07 3.71
N VAL A 53 6.80 7.98 3.03
CA VAL A 53 7.39 8.02 1.68
C VAL A 53 6.43 8.68 0.68
N ARG A 54 5.14 8.30 0.70
CA ARG A 54 4.12 8.86 -0.20
C ARG A 54 3.93 10.36 0.00
N ARG A 55 3.84 10.83 1.26
CA ARG A 55 3.70 12.27 1.58
C ARG A 55 4.93 13.10 1.24
N GLY A 56 6.08 12.46 1.03
CA GLY A 56 7.30 13.09 0.54
C GLY A 56 7.24 13.38 -0.96
N ARG A 57 8.40 13.32 -1.62
CA ARG A 57 8.53 13.60 -3.07
C ARG A 57 7.89 12.56 -3.97
N SER A 58 7.55 11.37 -3.46
CA SER A 58 6.99 10.30 -4.27
C SER A 58 5.65 10.67 -4.91
N GLN A 59 4.76 11.38 -4.21
CA GLN A 59 3.48 11.82 -4.80
C GLN A 59 3.72 12.73 -6.01
N PHE A 60 4.61 13.73 -5.88
CA PHE A 60 4.95 14.63 -6.98
C PHE A 60 5.48 13.88 -8.22
N LEU A 61 6.36 12.90 -8.03
CA LEU A 61 6.90 12.12 -9.14
C LEU A 61 5.83 11.24 -9.79
N MET A 62 4.91 10.67 -9.00
CA MET A 62 3.76 9.93 -9.53
C MET A 62 2.86 10.83 -10.38
N ASP A 63 2.57 12.04 -9.90
CA ASP A 63 1.75 13.02 -10.61
C ASP A 63 2.44 13.46 -11.91
N LEU A 64 3.74 13.78 -11.85
CA LEU A 64 4.55 14.14 -13.01
C LEU A 64 4.54 13.06 -14.10
N PHE A 65 4.75 11.79 -13.71
CA PHE A 65 4.71 10.68 -14.68
C PHE A 65 3.29 10.39 -15.17
N GLY A 66 2.28 10.63 -14.33
CA GLY A 66 0.87 10.59 -14.71
C GLY A 66 0.55 11.63 -15.79
N ASP A 67 1.01 12.87 -15.60
CA ASP A 67 0.82 13.97 -16.54
C ASP A 67 1.54 13.72 -17.86
N LEU A 68 2.78 13.21 -17.83
CA LEU A 68 3.51 12.81 -19.04
C LEU A 68 2.74 11.78 -19.86
N ARG A 69 2.06 10.84 -19.20
CA ARG A 69 1.20 9.87 -19.87
C ARG A 69 -0.08 10.53 -20.38
N GLY A 70 -0.74 11.35 -19.56
CA GLY A 70 -1.97 12.05 -19.91
C GLY A 70 -1.82 13.01 -21.10
N SER A 71 -0.66 13.64 -21.24
CA SER A 71 -0.33 14.55 -22.34
C SER A 71 0.18 13.85 -23.60
N GLY A 72 0.26 12.51 -23.61
CA GLY A 72 0.76 11.72 -24.75
C GLY A 72 2.29 11.70 -24.92
N ASN A 73 3.06 12.25 -23.97
CA ASN A 73 4.53 12.25 -24.00
C ASN A 73 5.13 10.92 -23.52
N PHE A 74 4.33 10.08 -22.87
CA PHE A 74 4.71 8.75 -22.44
C PHE A 74 3.65 7.72 -22.84
N ASN A 75 4.03 6.80 -23.73
CA ASN A 75 3.14 5.74 -24.23
C ASN A 75 3.38 4.38 -23.54
N GLY A 76 4.37 4.27 -22.66
CA GLY A 76 4.72 3.01 -21.99
C GLY A 76 5.58 2.06 -22.80
N SER A 77 6.08 2.45 -23.99
CA SER A 77 6.99 1.63 -24.78
C SER A 77 8.30 1.38 -24.04
N HIS A 78 9.03 0.35 -24.46
CA HIS A 78 10.31 0.00 -23.86
C HIS A 78 11.31 1.18 -23.94
N GLU A 79 11.34 1.88 -25.07
CA GLU A 79 12.21 3.04 -25.31
C GLU A 79 11.86 4.19 -24.37
N HIS A 80 10.58 4.52 -24.23
CA HIS A 80 10.13 5.57 -23.32
C HIS A 80 10.42 5.21 -21.85
N GLN A 81 10.27 3.94 -21.47
CA GLN A 81 10.66 3.47 -20.14
C GLN A 81 12.17 3.60 -19.91
N CYS A 82 13.00 3.23 -20.89
CA CYS A 82 14.46 3.39 -20.82
C CYS A 82 14.86 4.87 -20.70
N LEU A 83 14.22 5.77 -21.45
CA LEU A 83 14.44 7.21 -21.36
C LEU A 83 14.06 7.76 -19.97
N LEU A 84 12.89 7.40 -19.44
CA LEU A 84 12.51 7.83 -18.08
C LEU A 84 13.48 7.29 -17.03
N ARG A 85 13.88 6.02 -17.12
CA ARG A 85 14.89 5.45 -16.22
C ARG A 85 16.20 6.23 -16.34
N PHE A 86 16.69 6.48 -17.54
CA PHE A 86 17.93 7.23 -17.74
C PHE A 86 17.87 8.63 -17.13
N CYS A 87 16.79 9.39 -17.37
CA CYS A 87 16.63 10.76 -16.90
C CYS A 87 16.39 10.85 -15.38
N PHE A 88 15.62 9.93 -14.81
CA PHE A 88 15.10 10.06 -13.44
C PHE A 88 15.74 9.10 -12.43
N THR A 89 16.51 8.08 -12.82
CA THR A 89 17.08 7.11 -11.86
C THR A 89 17.94 7.79 -10.80
N SER A 90 18.81 8.72 -11.19
CA SER A 90 19.67 9.45 -10.24
C SER A 90 18.86 10.34 -9.28
N VAL A 91 17.81 10.98 -9.79
CA VAL A 91 16.89 11.82 -9.01
C VAL A 91 16.11 10.95 -8.02
N LEU A 92 15.53 9.84 -8.48
CA LEU A 92 14.80 8.89 -7.66
C LEU A 92 15.69 8.29 -6.56
N GLN A 93 16.92 7.89 -6.91
CA GLN A 93 17.86 7.35 -5.94
C GLN A 93 18.19 8.38 -4.85
N LYS A 94 18.47 9.63 -5.24
CA LYS A 94 18.72 10.71 -4.28
C LYS A 94 17.52 10.96 -3.36
N ASP A 95 16.31 11.01 -3.90
CA ASP A 95 15.10 11.21 -3.11
C ASP A 95 14.85 10.04 -2.13
N LEU A 96 15.11 8.81 -2.56
CA LEU A 96 14.99 7.62 -1.70
C LEU A 96 16.03 7.63 -0.58
N ASP A 97 17.27 8.03 -0.88
CA ASP A 97 18.33 8.16 0.12
C ASP A 97 18.00 9.25 1.15
N GLU A 98 17.49 10.40 0.72
CA GLU A 98 16.99 11.47 1.60
C GLU A 98 15.82 10.98 2.47
N CYS A 99 14.85 10.27 1.89
CA CYS A 99 13.71 9.70 2.64
C CYS A 99 14.17 8.69 3.69
N LYS A 100 15.12 7.81 3.34
CA LYS A 100 15.71 6.85 4.27
C LYS A 100 16.41 7.56 5.42
N ASP A 101 17.19 8.60 5.13
CA ASP A 101 17.90 9.36 6.15
C ASP A 101 16.95 10.08 7.12
N LEU A 102 15.91 10.73 6.58
CA LEU A 102 14.88 11.37 7.40
C LEU A 102 14.12 10.34 8.26
N TRP A 103 13.77 9.20 7.68
CA TRP A 103 13.13 8.12 8.43
C TRP A 103 14.05 7.50 9.49
N ASN A 104 15.36 7.43 9.28
CA ASN A 104 16.23 6.90 10.34
C ASN A 104 16.49 7.91 11.46
N LYS A 105 16.38 9.21 11.17
CA LYS A 105 16.60 10.30 12.13
C LYS A 105 15.32 10.76 12.84
N HIS A 106 14.13 10.41 12.35
CA HIS A 106 12.89 10.87 12.97
C HIS A 106 12.69 10.25 14.36
N ARG A 107 12.19 11.08 15.29
CA ARG A 107 11.85 10.61 16.63
C ARG A 107 10.50 9.89 16.59
N ILE A 108 10.51 8.60 16.87
CA ILE A 108 9.28 7.84 17.10
C ILE A 108 8.68 8.34 18.42
N ARG A 109 7.43 8.81 18.39
CA ARG A 109 6.71 9.16 19.62
C ARG A 109 6.44 7.87 20.41
N PRO A 110 6.74 7.81 21.72
CA PRO A 110 6.32 6.69 22.55
C PRO A 110 4.79 6.60 22.51
N SER A 111 4.29 5.35 22.46
CA SER A 111 2.86 5.01 22.45
C SER A 111 2.25 5.12 23.83
#